data_AF-A0A4P5V653-F1
#
_entry.id   AF-A0A4P5V653-F1
#
_cell.length_a   1.000
_cell.length_b   1.000
_cell.length_c   1.000
_cell.angle_alpha   90.00
_cell.angle_beta   90.00
_cell.angle_gamma   90.00
#
_symmetry.space_group_name_H-M   'P 1'
#
loop_
_entity.id
_entity.type
_entity.pdbx_description
1 polymer ?
#
loop_
_entity_poly.entity_id
_entity_poly.type
_entity_poly.pdbx_seq_one_letter_code
_entity_poly.pdbx_strand_id
1 'polypeptide(L)'
;MFDNYRGQDLRGQDLTHMDFRNAYLGGADLRGTNLEGVNFDGAVLWLASLRGANLRGASFVGARLVDADFEQADLTGANFSEAELTFASFRDANLTDVNLQASRLSIPQGAFYIDQIHEDSVFWAADLHGAILSGADLSGAQGVNLTGAIIDDTTKGLDPAWPREYDADHLGRYEKVHARRRDEIAAVDWFVSPTLLEFYASA
;
A
#
# COMPACT_ATOMS: atom_id res chain seq x y z
N MET A 1 -4.89 12.94 21.89
CA MET A 1 -6.16 12.38 21.43
C MET A 1 -5.92 12.02 19.98
N PHE A 2 -6.13 10.77 19.58
CA PHE A 2 -5.96 10.39 18.18
C PHE A 2 -7.25 10.72 17.44
N ASP A 3 -7.15 11.43 16.32
CA ASP A 3 -8.32 11.78 15.53
C ASP A 3 -8.82 10.55 14.77
N ASN A 4 -10.14 10.35 14.79
CA ASN A 4 -10.78 9.15 14.26
C ASN A 4 -11.63 9.50 13.02
N TYR A 5 -11.15 9.06 11.86
CA TYR A 5 -11.77 9.23 10.55
C TYR A 5 -12.16 7.87 9.93
N ARG A 6 -12.26 6.81 10.74
CA ARG A 6 -12.53 5.46 10.28
C ARG A 6 -13.83 5.40 9.47
N GLY A 7 -13.76 4.83 8.27
CA GLY A 7 -14.91 4.62 7.38
C GLY A 7 -15.57 5.91 6.87
N GLN A 8 -14.95 7.08 7.07
CA GLN A 8 -15.56 8.34 6.65
C GLN A 8 -15.50 8.54 5.13
N ASP A 9 -16.53 9.15 4.59
CA ASP A 9 -16.57 9.61 3.20
C ASP A 9 -15.98 11.01 3.12
N LEU A 10 -14.77 11.10 2.58
CA LEU A 10 -13.99 12.32 2.43
C LEU A 10 -13.72 12.64 0.95
N ARG A 11 -14.42 11.97 0.02
CA ARG A 11 -14.14 12.03 -1.41
C ARG A 11 -14.12 13.45 -1.98
N GLY A 12 -13.16 13.70 -2.86
CA GLY A 12 -13.06 14.95 -3.63
C GLY A 12 -12.80 16.20 -2.79
N GLN A 13 -12.55 16.08 -1.49
CA GLN A 13 -12.30 17.22 -0.62
C GLN A 13 -10.87 17.74 -0.77
N ASP A 14 -10.70 19.04 -0.53
CA ASP A 14 -9.39 19.65 -0.30
C ASP A 14 -9.04 19.55 1.18
N LEU A 15 -8.06 18.69 1.46
CA LEU A 15 -7.59 18.35 2.80
C LEU A 15 -6.12 18.76 3.00
N THR A 16 -5.57 19.61 2.12
CA THR A 16 -4.16 20.06 2.14
C THR A 16 -3.73 20.75 3.44
N HIS A 17 -4.69 21.28 4.20
CA HIS A 17 -4.47 21.96 5.48
C HIS A 17 -4.56 21.02 6.69
N MET A 18 -4.87 19.74 6.49
CA MET A 18 -5.01 18.76 7.55
C MET A 18 -3.67 18.19 7.99
N ASP A 19 -3.64 17.69 9.21
CA ASP A 19 -2.55 16.91 9.78
C ASP A 19 -3.16 15.61 10.33
N PHE A 20 -2.82 14.48 9.71
CA PHE A 20 -3.34 13.16 10.05
C PHE A 20 -2.32 12.31 10.80
N ARG A 21 -1.29 12.92 11.42
CA ARG A 21 -0.32 12.17 12.23
C ARG A 21 -1.01 11.31 13.28
N ASN A 22 -0.70 10.02 13.27
CA ASN A 22 -1.27 9.01 14.15
C ASN A 22 -2.81 8.92 14.11
N ALA A 23 -3.47 9.44 13.08
CA ALA A 23 -4.92 9.36 12.94
C ALA A 23 -5.37 7.95 12.52
N TYR A 24 -6.62 7.61 12.85
CA TYR A 24 -7.24 6.37 12.43
C TYR A 24 -8.15 6.62 11.22
N LEU A 25 -7.70 6.22 10.03
CA LEU A 25 -8.44 6.37 8.75
C LEU A 25 -8.82 5.01 8.14
N GLY A 26 -8.88 3.94 8.95
CA GLY A 26 -9.20 2.61 8.45
C GLY A 26 -10.50 2.57 7.64
N GLY A 27 -10.44 2.10 6.39
CA GLY A 27 -11.59 2.05 5.48
C GLY A 27 -12.14 3.41 5.06
N ALA A 28 -11.44 4.53 5.33
CA ALA A 28 -11.88 5.84 4.87
C ALA A 28 -11.86 5.93 3.33
N ASP A 29 -12.81 6.67 2.79
CA ASP A 29 -12.93 6.92 1.36
C ASP A 29 -12.39 8.31 1.03
N LEU A 30 -11.13 8.34 0.60
CA LEU A 30 -10.34 9.53 0.24
C LEU A 30 -10.20 9.66 -1.29
N ARG A 31 -11.06 8.99 -2.08
CA ARG A 31 -10.93 8.99 -3.55
C ARG A 31 -11.01 10.40 -4.12
N GLY A 32 -10.08 10.72 -5.01
CA GLY A 32 -10.00 12.01 -5.69
C GLY A 32 -9.76 13.22 -4.78
N THR A 33 -9.31 13.02 -3.54
CA THR A 33 -9.00 14.12 -2.61
C THR A 33 -7.72 14.86 -3.02
N ASN A 34 -7.61 16.12 -2.59
CA ASN A 34 -6.35 16.85 -2.60
C ASN A 34 -5.69 16.75 -1.22
N LEU A 35 -4.58 16.02 -1.16
CA LEU A 35 -3.78 15.71 0.03
C LEU A 35 -2.29 16.06 -0.20
N GLU A 36 -2.01 17.00 -1.10
CA GLU A 36 -0.66 17.47 -1.38
C GLU A 36 0.03 17.96 -0.09
N GLY A 37 1.22 17.42 0.19
CA GLY A 37 2.04 17.76 1.34
C GLY A 37 1.48 17.35 2.71
N VAL A 38 0.37 16.61 2.76
CA VAL A 38 -0.28 16.23 4.03
C VAL A 38 0.56 15.21 4.79
N ASN A 39 0.56 15.32 6.12
CA ASN A 39 1.28 14.42 7.00
C ASN A 39 0.36 13.30 7.55
N PHE A 40 0.71 12.06 7.25
CA PHE A 40 0.11 10.80 7.71
C PHE A 40 1.09 9.95 8.53
N ASP A 41 2.15 10.53 9.08
CA ASP A 41 3.16 9.77 9.83
C ASP A 41 2.53 9.01 11.00
N GLY A 42 2.82 7.71 11.08
CA GLY A 42 2.25 6.80 12.06
C GLY A 42 0.73 6.58 11.96
N ALA A 43 0.06 7.12 10.93
CA ALA A 43 -1.36 6.96 10.74
C ALA A 43 -1.74 5.51 10.36
N VAL A 44 -3.00 5.17 10.64
CA VAL A 44 -3.54 3.83 10.42
C VAL A 44 -4.61 3.90 9.34
N LEU A 45 -4.24 3.50 8.13
CA LEU A 45 -5.00 3.64 6.87
C LEU A 45 -5.35 2.27 6.23
N TRP A 46 -5.33 1.20 7.00
CA TRP A 46 -5.78 -0.13 6.53
C TRP A 46 -7.10 -0.04 5.76
N LEU A 47 -7.14 -0.64 4.56
CA LEU A 47 -8.31 -0.64 3.67
C LEU A 47 -8.80 0.75 3.19
N ALA A 48 -8.05 1.83 3.43
CA ALA A 48 -8.45 3.15 2.94
C ALA A 48 -8.37 3.22 1.42
N SER A 49 -9.32 3.91 0.79
CA SER A 49 -9.32 4.15 -0.66
C SER A 49 -8.82 5.55 -0.97
N LEU A 50 -7.63 5.65 -1.55
CA LEU A 50 -6.98 6.89 -2.00
C LEU A 50 -6.90 6.96 -3.54
N ARG A 51 -7.79 6.24 -4.24
CA ARG A 51 -7.76 6.17 -5.72
C ARG A 51 -7.84 7.55 -6.34
N GLY A 52 -6.94 7.82 -7.29
CA GLY A 52 -6.87 9.10 -8.00
C GLY A 52 -6.65 10.32 -7.10
N ALA A 53 -6.22 10.13 -5.84
CA ALA A 53 -5.92 11.26 -4.95
C ALA A 53 -4.62 11.95 -5.38
N ASN A 54 -4.55 13.26 -5.15
CA ASN A 54 -3.30 14.02 -5.23
C ASN A 54 -2.58 13.93 -3.88
N LEU A 55 -1.47 13.20 -3.83
CA LEU A 55 -0.67 12.92 -2.64
C LEU A 55 0.79 13.36 -2.82
N ARG A 56 1.03 14.31 -3.74
CA ARG A 56 2.37 14.82 -4.03
C ARG A 56 3.03 15.33 -2.75
N GLY A 57 4.24 14.86 -2.47
CA GLY A 57 5.00 15.24 -1.27
C GLY A 57 4.35 14.87 0.07
N ALA A 58 3.30 14.05 0.10
CA ALA A 58 2.69 13.59 1.34
C ALA A 58 3.66 12.69 2.12
N SER A 59 3.56 12.71 3.45
CA SER A 59 4.41 11.89 4.33
C SER A 59 3.59 10.77 4.96
N PHE A 60 4.08 9.55 4.89
CA PHE A 60 3.50 8.31 5.43
C PHE A 60 4.53 7.55 6.27
N VAL A 61 5.45 8.25 6.93
CA VAL A 61 6.57 7.63 7.64
C VAL A 61 6.02 6.71 8.74
N GLY A 62 6.38 5.44 8.69
CA GLY A 62 5.90 4.43 9.66
C GLY A 62 4.37 4.23 9.65
N ALA A 63 3.65 4.69 8.63
CA ALA A 63 2.21 4.50 8.52
C ALA A 63 1.84 3.04 8.23
N ARG A 64 0.65 2.64 8.68
CA ARG A 64 0.09 1.29 8.43
C ARG A 64 -0.94 1.37 7.31
N LEU A 65 -0.61 0.81 6.16
CA LEU A 65 -1.33 0.95 4.89
C LEU A 65 -1.69 -0.41 4.28
N VAL A 66 -1.90 -1.41 5.14
CA VAL A 66 -2.25 -2.76 4.71
C VAL A 66 -3.56 -2.74 3.92
N ASP A 67 -3.54 -3.31 2.71
CA ASP A 67 -4.66 -3.28 1.74
C ASP A 67 -5.16 -1.86 1.36
N ALA A 68 -4.35 -0.81 1.56
CA ALA A 68 -4.71 0.53 1.08
C ALA A 68 -4.68 0.60 -0.45
N ASP A 69 -5.57 1.40 -1.03
CA ASP A 69 -5.75 1.49 -2.48
C ASP A 69 -5.32 2.86 -3.01
N PHE A 70 -4.16 2.91 -3.67
CA PHE A 70 -3.58 4.08 -4.32
C PHE A 70 -3.69 4.00 -5.85
N GLU A 71 -4.59 3.18 -6.40
CA GLU A 71 -4.75 3.05 -7.85
C GLU A 71 -4.94 4.43 -8.50
N GLN A 72 -4.12 4.73 -9.52
CA GLN A 72 -4.09 6.00 -10.26
C GLN A 72 -3.80 7.26 -9.42
N ALA A 73 -3.29 7.13 -8.19
CA ALA A 73 -2.92 8.29 -7.37
C ALA A 73 -1.62 8.96 -7.87
N ASP A 74 -1.50 10.28 -7.66
CA ASP A 74 -0.22 10.99 -7.82
C ASP A 74 0.52 11.03 -6.50
N LEU A 75 1.56 10.20 -6.37
CA LEU A 75 2.43 10.07 -5.19
C LEU A 75 3.81 10.68 -5.43
N THR A 76 3.94 11.60 -6.41
CA THR A 76 5.24 12.18 -6.75
C THR A 76 5.92 12.77 -5.51
N GLY A 77 7.13 12.31 -5.19
CA GLY A 77 7.91 12.78 -4.04
C GLY A 77 7.32 12.43 -2.66
N ALA A 78 6.32 11.56 -2.58
CA ALA A 78 5.76 11.12 -1.30
C ALA A 78 6.78 10.27 -0.52
N ASN A 79 6.63 10.24 0.81
CA ASN A 79 7.54 9.50 1.69
C ASN A 79 6.83 8.35 2.42
N PHE A 80 7.12 7.11 2.03
CA PHE A 80 6.67 5.88 2.68
C PHE A 80 7.78 5.19 3.46
N SER A 81 8.83 5.90 3.88
CA SER A 81 9.91 5.27 4.62
C SER A 81 9.39 4.57 5.88
N GLU A 82 9.81 3.33 6.09
CA GLU A 82 9.38 2.48 7.22
C GLU A 82 7.87 2.14 7.24
N ALA A 83 7.12 2.46 6.19
CA ALA A 83 5.69 2.17 6.12
C ALA A 83 5.41 0.67 5.89
N GLU A 84 4.26 0.22 6.39
CA GLU A 84 3.72 -1.11 6.10
C GLU A 84 2.74 -1.04 4.93
N LEU A 85 3.14 -1.60 3.79
CA LEU A 85 2.44 -1.55 2.49
C LEU A 85 1.97 -2.93 2.00
N THR A 86 1.95 -3.93 2.88
CA THR A 86 1.55 -5.29 2.51
C THR A 86 0.13 -5.28 1.91
N PHE A 87 -0.05 -5.84 0.73
CA PHE A 87 -1.31 -5.85 -0.04
C PHE A 87 -1.81 -4.49 -0.56
N ALA A 88 -1.04 -3.41 -0.39
CA ALA A 88 -1.40 -2.12 -0.96
C ALA A 88 -1.40 -2.18 -2.50
N SER A 89 -2.35 -1.49 -3.14
CA SER A 89 -2.42 -1.37 -4.59
C SER A 89 -1.87 -0.03 -5.04
N PHE A 90 -0.85 -0.04 -5.90
CA PHE A 90 -0.31 1.13 -6.59
C PHE A 90 -0.52 1.05 -8.11
N ARG A 91 -1.53 0.29 -8.56
CA ARG A 91 -1.78 0.11 -9.99
C ARG A 91 -1.90 1.45 -10.70
N ASP A 92 -1.12 1.60 -11.77
CA ASP A 92 -1.08 2.82 -12.59
C ASP A 92 -0.82 4.12 -11.79
N ALA A 93 -0.26 4.02 -10.57
CA ALA A 93 0.06 5.18 -9.74
C ALA A 93 1.38 5.82 -10.18
N ASN A 94 1.49 7.14 -9.97
CA ASN A 94 2.75 7.85 -10.20
C ASN A 94 3.59 7.87 -8.91
N LEU A 95 4.60 7.01 -8.83
CA LEU A 95 5.55 6.89 -7.72
C LEU A 95 6.89 7.59 -8.03
N THR A 96 6.89 8.58 -8.93
CA THR A 96 8.12 9.31 -9.30
C THR A 96 8.74 9.96 -8.06
N ASP A 97 10.04 9.80 -7.86
CA ASP A 97 10.80 10.31 -6.71
C ASP A 97 10.26 9.87 -5.33
N VAL A 98 9.45 8.80 -5.27
CA VAL A 98 8.92 8.31 -3.99
C VAL A 98 10.05 7.75 -3.12
N ASN A 99 9.98 7.97 -1.81
CA ASN A 99 10.84 7.30 -0.84
C ASN A 99 10.14 6.06 -0.28
N LEU A 100 10.65 4.86 -0.59
CA LEU A 100 10.19 3.57 -0.09
C LEU A 100 11.22 2.90 0.83
N GLN A 101 12.20 3.66 1.33
CA GLN A 101 13.27 3.10 2.15
C GLN A 101 12.75 2.34 3.37
N ALA A 102 13.29 1.15 3.62
CA ALA A 102 12.91 0.29 4.75
C ALA A 102 11.40 -0.05 4.85
N SER A 103 10.61 0.20 3.81
CA SER A 103 9.19 -0.14 3.78
C SER A 103 8.98 -1.64 3.59
N ARG A 104 7.83 -2.16 4.02
CA ARG A 104 7.48 -3.58 3.87
C ARG A 104 6.34 -3.76 2.88
N LEU A 105 6.63 -4.33 1.71
CA LEU A 105 5.65 -4.59 0.64
C LEU A 105 5.26 -6.07 0.56
N SER A 106 5.97 -6.95 1.27
CA SER A 106 5.67 -8.38 1.36
C SER A 106 4.99 -8.77 2.66
N ILE A 107 4.49 -9.99 2.68
CA ILE A 107 4.02 -10.65 3.90
C ILE A 107 5.24 -11.04 4.74
N PRO A 108 5.23 -10.85 6.08
CA PRO A 108 6.30 -11.32 6.95
C PRO A 108 6.48 -12.84 6.82
N GLN A 109 7.73 -13.29 6.77
CA GLN A 109 8.02 -14.72 6.81
C GLN A 109 7.43 -15.34 8.09
N GLY A 110 6.67 -16.42 7.95
CA GLY A 110 6.00 -17.10 9.07
C GLY A 110 4.59 -16.62 9.40
N ALA A 111 4.03 -15.62 8.68
CA ALA A 111 2.65 -15.18 8.89
C ALA A 111 1.57 -16.14 8.32
N PHE A 112 1.96 -17.29 7.77
CA PHE A 112 1.04 -18.26 7.17
C PHE A 112 0.85 -19.51 8.05
N TYR A 113 -0.39 -19.71 8.51
CA TYR A 113 -0.92 -20.98 9.03
C TYR A 113 -1.95 -21.55 8.03
N ILE A 114 -1.57 -21.77 6.78
CA ILE A 114 -2.45 -22.41 5.80
C ILE A 114 -1.70 -23.45 4.99
N ASP A 115 -1.98 -24.72 5.29
CA ASP A 115 -1.45 -25.95 4.66
C ASP A 115 -1.79 -26.10 3.15
N GLN A 116 -2.19 -25.04 2.43
CA GLN A 116 -2.65 -25.14 1.04
C GLN A 116 -2.11 -24.10 0.06
N ILE A 117 -1.12 -23.28 0.45
CA ILE A 117 -0.45 -22.38 -0.51
C ILE A 117 1.00 -22.84 -0.64
N HIS A 118 1.36 -23.38 -1.80
CA HIS A 118 2.70 -23.88 -2.09
C HIS A 118 3.76 -22.78 -1.89
N GLU A 119 4.81 -23.15 -1.16
CA GLU A 119 5.84 -22.33 -0.50
C GLU A 119 6.63 -21.36 -1.40
N ASP A 120 6.52 -21.46 -2.72
CA ASP A 120 7.34 -20.68 -3.67
C ASP A 120 6.64 -19.44 -4.27
N SER A 121 5.35 -19.18 -3.93
CA SER A 121 4.50 -18.40 -4.85
C SER A 121 4.02 -17.01 -4.41
N VAL A 122 4.01 -16.61 -3.13
CA VAL A 122 3.25 -15.39 -2.74
C VAL A 122 3.82 -14.59 -1.57
N PHE A 123 5.14 -14.35 -1.53
CA PHE A 123 5.67 -13.34 -0.59
C PHE A 123 5.32 -11.91 -1.01
N TRP A 124 5.19 -11.69 -2.32
CA TRP A 124 4.87 -10.39 -2.91
C TRP A 124 3.40 -10.04 -2.66
N ALA A 125 3.17 -8.94 -1.95
CA ALA A 125 1.82 -8.55 -1.54
C ALA A 125 1.38 -7.24 -2.18
N ALA A 126 2.24 -6.23 -2.27
CA ALA A 126 1.88 -4.98 -2.92
C ALA A 126 1.79 -5.13 -4.45
N ASP A 127 0.85 -4.39 -5.05
CA ASP A 127 0.65 -4.30 -6.50
C ASP A 127 1.34 -3.08 -7.07
N LEU A 128 2.29 -3.27 -7.99
CA LEU A 128 2.98 -2.17 -8.66
C LEU A 128 2.73 -2.18 -10.18
N HIS A 129 1.73 -2.93 -10.66
CA HIS A 129 1.48 -3.04 -12.10
C HIS A 129 1.15 -1.68 -12.72
N GLY A 130 1.90 -1.26 -13.74
CA GLY A 130 1.74 0.04 -14.38
C GLY A 130 2.26 1.24 -13.56
N ALA A 131 2.73 1.02 -12.33
CA ALA A 131 3.23 2.09 -11.48
C ALA A 131 4.56 2.66 -12.02
N ILE A 132 4.73 3.98 -11.95
CA ILE A 132 5.94 4.66 -12.44
C ILE A 132 6.90 4.92 -11.28
N LEU A 133 8.07 4.29 -11.29
CA LEU A 133 9.08 4.34 -10.21
C LEU A 133 10.35 5.11 -10.59
N SER A 134 10.31 5.96 -11.61
CA SER A 134 11.41 6.85 -11.98
C SER A 134 11.87 7.67 -10.75
N GLY A 135 13.16 7.64 -10.42
CA GLY A 135 13.73 8.37 -9.29
C GLY A 135 13.43 7.80 -7.90
N ALA A 136 12.55 6.80 -7.80
CA ALA A 136 12.14 6.19 -6.54
C ALA A 136 13.33 5.58 -5.78
N ASP A 137 13.33 5.68 -4.46
CA ASP A 137 14.33 5.07 -3.60
C ASP A 137 13.75 3.88 -2.83
N LEU A 138 14.14 2.67 -3.24
CA LEU A 138 13.70 1.40 -2.65
C LEU A 138 14.71 0.85 -1.64
N SER A 139 15.71 1.63 -1.21
CA SER A 139 16.82 1.10 -0.41
C SER A 139 16.34 0.47 0.91
N GLY A 140 16.58 -0.82 1.08
CA GLY A 140 16.14 -1.57 2.26
C GLY A 140 14.64 -1.92 2.28
N ALA A 141 13.89 -1.60 1.23
CA ALA A 141 12.52 -2.07 1.09
C ALA A 141 12.48 -3.61 1.09
N GLN A 142 11.40 -4.20 1.60
CA GLN A 142 11.29 -5.64 1.77
C GLN A 142 10.24 -6.23 0.83
N GLY A 143 10.69 -7.22 0.06
CA GLY A 143 9.81 -8.06 -0.76
C GLY A 143 9.01 -7.29 -1.79
N VAL A 144 9.71 -6.49 -2.61
CA VAL A 144 9.13 -5.73 -3.72
C VAL A 144 9.03 -6.62 -4.96
N ASN A 145 7.85 -6.68 -5.57
CA ASN A 145 7.67 -7.27 -6.89
C ASN A 145 7.48 -6.17 -7.92
N LEU A 146 8.45 -6.04 -8.81
CA LEU A 146 8.48 -4.99 -9.83
C LEU A 146 7.84 -5.46 -11.15
N THR A 147 7.18 -6.61 -11.17
CA THR A 147 6.55 -7.15 -12.37
C THR A 147 5.49 -6.18 -12.89
N GLY A 148 5.72 -5.66 -14.10
CA GLY A 148 4.82 -4.68 -14.73
C GLY A 148 4.97 -3.25 -14.23
N ALA A 149 5.87 -2.98 -13.28
CA ALA A 149 6.21 -1.61 -12.90
C ALA A 149 7.13 -0.97 -13.95
N ILE A 150 7.01 0.33 -14.13
CA ILE A 150 7.84 1.12 -15.03
C ILE A 150 9.02 1.68 -14.22
N ILE A 151 10.21 1.13 -14.45
CA ILE A 151 11.47 1.55 -13.81
C ILE A 151 12.46 2.06 -14.87
N ASP A 152 13.40 2.91 -14.46
CA ASP A 152 14.48 3.40 -15.32
C ASP A 152 15.82 3.42 -14.56
N ASP A 153 16.85 4.04 -15.15
CA ASP A 153 18.19 4.14 -14.58
C ASP A 153 18.29 5.08 -13.37
N THR A 154 17.23 5.81 -13.06
CA THR A 154 17.15 6.71 -11.90
C THR A 154 16.53 6.05 -10.67
N THR A 155 15.89 4.88 -10.81
CA THR A 155 15.35 4.09 -9.69
C THR A 155 16.49 3.50 -8.85
N LYS A 156 16.47 3.76 -7.54
CA LYS A 156 17.53 3.42 -6.58
C LYS A 156 17.13 2.26 -5.68
N GLY A 157 18.13 1.62 -5.07
CA GLY A 157 17.91 0.59 -4.04
C GLY A 157 17.33 -0.72 -4.56
N LEU A 158 17.48 -1.00 -5.85
CA LEU A 158 16.97 -2.23 -6.48
C LEU A 158 17.71 -3.47 -5.98
N ASP A 159 16.97 -4.44 -5.43
CA ASP A 159 17.48 -5.79 -5.16
C ASP A 159 17.46 -6.63 -6.45
N PRO A 160 18.56 -7.32 -6.82
CA PRO A 160 18.57 -8.28 -7.93
C PRO A 160 17.60 -9.45 -7.79
N ALA A 161 17.18 -9.79 -6.56
CA ALA A 161 16.23 -10.87 -6.29
C ALA A 161 14.77 -10.48 -6.54
N TRP A 162 14.47 -9.18 -6.74
CA TRP A 162 13.11 -8.73 -7.01
C TRP A 162 12.69 -9.07 -8.44
N PRO A 163 11.53 -9.75 -8.62
CA PRO A 163 11.02 -10.06 -9.95
C PRO A 163 10.73 -8.78 -10.74
N ARG A 164 11.12 -8.76 -12.02
CA ARG A 164 10.92 -7.61 -12.93
C ARG A 164 10.15 -7.97 -14.20
N GLU A 165 10.30 -9.21 -14.66
CA GLU A 165 9.69 -9.68 -15.90
C GLU A 165 8.29 -10.25 -15.66
N TYR A 166 7.44 -10.08 -16.67
CA TYR A 166 6.09 -10.62 -16.67
C TYR A 166 6.11 -12.15 -16.75
N ASP A 167 5.77 -12.80 -15.64
CA ASP A 167 5.44 -14.23 -15.60
C ASP A 167 3.90 -14.38 -15.51
N ALA A 168 3.29 -14.87 -16.59
CA ALA A 168 1.84 -15.07 -16.67
C ALA A 168 1.31 -16.03 -15.59
N ASP A 169 2.13 -17.02 -15.19
CA ASP A 169 1.77 -17.95 -14.12
C ASP A 169 1.87 -17.27 -12.75
N HIS A 170 2.79 -16.32 -12.60
CA HIS A 170 2.90 -15.50 -11.40
C HIS A 170 1.71 -14.54 -11.27
N LEU A 171 1.33 -13.84 -12.35
CA LEU A 171 0.20 -12.92 -12.33
C LEU A 171 -1.12 -13.65 -12.08
N GLY A 172 -1.36 -14.80 -12.71
CA GLY A 172 -2.57 -15.57 -12.48
C GLY A 172 -2.71 -16.07 -11.02
N ARG A 173 -1.59 -16.37 -10.34
CA ARG A 173 -1.57 -16.70 -8.91
C ARG A 173 -1.80 -15.46 -8.05
N TYR A 174 -1.12 -14.36 -8.37
CA TYR A 174 -1.26 -13.07 -7.72
C TYR A 174 -2.71 -12.56 -7.78
N GLU A 175 -3.31 -12.49 -8.97
CA GLU A 175 -4.69 -12.04 -9.16
C GLU A 175 -5.69 -12.88 -8.39
N LYS A 176 -5.49 -14.20 -8.30
CA LYS A 176 -6.33 -15.10 -7.49
C LYS A 176 -6.23 -14.77 -6.00
N VAL A 177 -5.03 -14.53 -5.48
CA VAL A 177 -4.82 -14.16 -4.08
C VAL A 177 -5.48 -12.82 -3.77
N HIS A 178 -5.28 -11.83 -4.62
CA HIS A 178 -5.88 -10.50 -4.46
C HIS A 178 -7.40 -10.52 -4.63
N ALA A 179 -7.95 -11.29 -5.57
CA ALA A 179 -9.39 -11.46 -5.73
C ALA A 179 -10.02 -12.11 -4.50
N ARG A 180 -9.42 -13.20 -4.01
CA ARG A 180 -9.86 -13.86 -2.78
C ARG A 180 -9.82 -12.91 -1.59
N ARG A 181 -8.73 -12.14 -1.43
CA ARG A 181 -8.64 -11.14 -0.36
C ARG A 181 -9.70 -10.05 -0.48
N ARG A 182 -9.96 -9.54 -1.69
CA ARG A 182 -11.04 -8.56 -1.90
C ARG A 182 -12.40 -9.13 -1.52
N ASP A 183 -12.68 -10.39 -1.86
CA ASP A 183 -13.94 -11.05 -1.48
C ASP A 183 -14.03 -11.25 0.05
N GLU A 184 -12.94 -11.67 0.70
CA GLU A 184 -12.85 -11.79 2.16
C GLU A 184 -13.06 -10.44 2.84
N ILE A 185 -12.47 -9.36 2.30
CA ILE A 185 -12.64 -7.99 2.78
C ILE A 185 -14.09 -7.52 2.60
N ALA A 186 -14.70 -7.77 1.45
CA ALA A 186 -16.08 -7.37 1.16
C ALA A 186 -17.11 -8.13 2.01
N ALA A 187 -16.80 -9.36 2.42
CA ALA A 187 -17.67 -10.19 3.24
C ALA A 187 -17.63 -9.84 4.74
N VAL A 188 -16.67 -9.03 5.18
CA VAL A 188 -16.50 -8.70 6.60
C VAL A 188 -17.30 -7.46 6.96
N ASP A 189 -18.20 -7.60 7.94
CA ASP A 189 -18.77 -6.46 8.63
C ASP A 189 -17.72 -5.89 9.61
N TRP A 190 -17.00 -4.87 9.12
CA TRP A 190 -15.87 -4.25 9.81
C TRP A 190 -16.22 -3.66 11.18
N PHE A 191 -17.50 -3.46 11.46
CA PHE A 191 -17.98 -2.92 12.73
C PHE A 191 -18.15 -3.98 13.83
N VAL A 192 -18.05 -5.29 13.51
CA VAL A 192 -18.50 -6.35 14.43
C VAL A 192 -17.56 -7.57 14.53
N SER A 193 -16.43 -7.62 13.83
CA SER A 193 -15.53 -8.78 13.86
C SER A 193 -14.20 -8.53 14.62
N PRO A 194 -14.10 -8.95 15.90
CA PRO A 194 -12.87 -8.87 16.70
C PRO A 194 -11.69 -9.66 16.13
N THR A 195 -11.94 -10.76 15.42
CA THR A 195 -10.90 -11.71 14.99
C THR A 195 -10.01 -11.18 13.86
N LEU A 196 -10.54 -10.31 13.00
CA LEU A 196 -9.74 -9.60 11.99
C LEU A 196 -9.05 -8.37 12.57
N LEU A 197 -9.63 -7.75 13.59
CA LEU A 197 -8.99 -6.67 14.34
C LEU A 197 -7.70 -7.16 15.00
N GLU A 198 -7.65 -8.39 15.49
CA GLU A 198 -6.42 -9.01 15.99
C GLU A 198 -5.37 -9.23 14.89
N PHE A 199 -5.77 -9.61 13.68
CA PHE A 199 -4.84 -9.78 12.54
C PHE A 199 -4.23 -8.44 12.08
N TYR A 200 -4.98 -7.33 12.10
CA TYR A 200 -4.48 -6.00 11.73
C TYR A 200 -3.89 -5.19 12.90
N ALA A 201 -4.21 -5.53 14.15
CA ALA A 201 -3.70 -4.84 15.35
C ALA A 201 -2.46 -5.50 15.97
N SER A 202 -2.09 -6.73 15.59
CA SER A 202 -0.99 -7.49 16.21
C SER A 202 0.28 -7.65 15.38
N ALA A 203 0.44 -6.92 14.27
CA ALA A 203 1.72 -6.76 13.57
C ALA A 203 2.33 -5.37 13.82
#